data_AF-A0A3L7W0F5-F1
#
_entry.id   AF-A0A3L7W0F5-F1
#
_cell.length_a   1.000
_cell.length_b   1.000
_cell.length_c   1.000
_cell.angle_alpha   90.00
_cell.angle_beta   90.00
_cell.angle_gamma   90.00
#
_symmetry.space_group_name_H-M   'P 1'
#
loop_
_entity.id
_entity.type
_entity.pdbx_description
1 polymer ?
#
loop_
_entity_poly.entity_id
_entity_poly.type
_entity_poly.pdbx_seq_one_letter_code
_entity_poly.pdbx_strand_id
1 'polypeptide(L)'
;MRDFVPPKPPADLPILGLPSGTVEEAVRVLAPRAVNNGYSYDDVRTIVQAYEQVGSSVGVDWFLAIAQMAHETGYLTSYWSARPQNNPAGLGVEGQSSSTNPNQPGWVFNTQRNMWEKGLSFPTWRDDAIPAHIGRLLAYALRDDQASPAQKALIAKALAYRALPTNLRGVAPTIVGLNGRWAFPGTTYGQRILDVMMRLRQLP
;
A
#
# COMPACT_ATOMS: atom_id res chain seq x y z
N MET A 1 -31.91 -26.56 9.52
CA MET A 1 -30.65 -25.97 9.05
C MET A 1 -30.91 -24.50 8.80
N ARG A 2 -30.20 -23.58 9.47
CA ARG A 2 -30.25 -22.17 9.09
C ARG A 2 -29.32 -22.04 7.89
N ASP A 3 -29.84 -21.55 6.77
CA ASP A 3 -29.05 -21.33 5.57
C ASP A 3 -27.92 -20.36 5.90
N PHE A 4 -26.68 -20.82 5.74
CA PHE A 4 -25.52 -19.97 5.82
C PHE A 4 -25.55 -19.06 4.60
N VAL A 5 -25.99 -17.81 4.78
CA VAL A 5 -25.79 -16.76 3.80
C VAL A 5 -24.37 -16.24 4.02
N PRO A 6 -23.42 -16.50 3.10
CA PRO A 6 -22.09 -15.91 3.22
C PRO A 6 -22.22 -14.38 3.29
N PRO A 7 -21.40 -13.70 4.10
CA PRO A 7 -21.45 -12.25 4.19
C PRO A 7 -21.30 -11.65 2.79
N LYS A 8 -22.18 -10.69 2.46
CA LYS A 8 -22.10 -9.96 1.19
C LYS A 8 -20.70 -9.36 1.07
N PRO A 9 -19.98 -9.55 -0.04
CA PRO A 9 -18.68 -8.94 -0.23
C PRO A 9 -18.82 -7.41 -0.09
N PRO A 10 -17.79 -6.73 0.43
CA PRO A 10 -17.81 -5.28 0.55
C PRO A 10 -18.11 -4.65 -0.81
N ALA A 11 -18.87 -3.56 -0.82
CA ALA A 11 -19.03 -2.78 -2.04
C ALA A 11 -17.66 -2.34 -2.56
N ASP A 12 -17.48 -2.37 -3.88
CA ASP A 12 -16.27 -1.80 -4.48
C ASP A 12 -16.24 -0.29 -4.22
N LEU A 13 -15.09 0.21 -3.78
CA LEU A 13 -14.89 1.60 -3.38
C LEU A 13 -13.94 2.30 -4.36
N PRO A 14 -14.20 3.57 -4.68
CA PRO A 14 -13.27 4.36 -5.50
C PRO A 14 -11.96 4.61 -4.74
N ILE A 15 -10.85 4.70 -5.47
CA ILE A 15 -9.56 5.12 -4.90
C ILE A 15 -9.61 6.58 -4.45
N LEU A 16 -10.31 7.42 -5.22
CA LEU A 16 -10.55 8.82 -4.88
C LEU A 16 -11.85 8.96 -4.09
N GLY A 17 -11.78 9.62 -2.93
CA GLY A 17 -12.93 9.77 -2.06
C GLY A 17 -12.57 10.28 -0.68
N LEU A 18 -13.60 10.45 0.15
CA LEU A 18 -13.44 10.68 1.58
C LEU A 18 -12.82 9.46 2.25
N PRO A 19 -12.08 9.63 3.36
CA PRO A 19 -11.51 8.50 4.07
C PRO A 19 -12.58 7.54 4.60
N SER A 20 -12.33 6.24 4.44
CA SER A 20 -13.24 5.18 4.89
C SER A 20 -13.08 4.78 6.36
N GLY A 21 -12.18 5.44 7.10
CA GLY A 21 -11.93 5.22 8.53
C GLY A 21 -11.11 6.34 9.17
N THR A 22 -10.69 6.15 10.43
CA THR A 22 -9.98 7.15 11.24
C THR A 22 -8.54 6.76 11.58
N VAL A 23 -7.74 7.73 12.02
CA VAL A 23 -6.37 7.48 12.48
C VAL A 23 -6.36 6.48 13.63
N GLU A 24 -7.26 6.66 14.60
CA GLU A 24 -7.38 5.80 15.78
C GLU A 24 -7.74 4.36 15.41
N GLU A 25 -8.63 4.15 14.44
CA GLU A 25 -9.00 2.83 13.94
C GLU A 25 -7.77 2.10 13.36
N ALA A 26 -7.04 2.75 12.46
CA ALA A 26 -5.85 2.17 11.83
C ALA A 26 -4.73 1.89 12.85
N VAL A 27 -4.37 2.88 13.67
CA VAL A 27 -3.25 2.77 14.62
C VAL A 27 -3.48 1.64 15.61
N ARG A 28 -4.69 1.52 16.13
CA ARG A 28 -5.05 0.51 17.12
C ARG A 28 -4.88 -0.93 16.63
N VAL A 29 -5.11 -1.18 15.33
CA VAL A 29 -4.92 -2.50 14.74
C VAL A 29 -3.46 -2.71 14.32
N LEU A 30 -2.80 -1.68 13.78
CA LEU A 30 -1.44 -1.78 13.26
C LEU A 30 -0.38 -1.83 14.36
N ALA A 31 -0.43 -0.93 15.34
CA ALA A 31 0.64 -0.74 16.32
C ALA A 31 0.98 -2.00 17.13
N PRO A 32 0.01 -2.77 17.66
CA PRO A 32 0.32 -3.99 18.40
C PRO A 32 1.00 -5.08 17.55
N ARG A 33 0.82 -5.05 16.23
CA ARG A 33 1.43 -6.01 15.29
C ARG A 33 2.82 -5.55 14.86
N ALA A 34 2.96 -4.27 14.56
CA ALA A 34 4.17 -3.65 14.03
C ALA A 34 5.32 -3.59 15.05
N VAL A 35 5.05 -3.73 16.35
CA VAL A 35 6.08 -3.76 17.41
C VAL A 35 7.15 -4.83 17.18
N ASN A 36 6.74 -6.00 16.65
CA ASN A 36 7.66 -7.09 16.33
C ASN A 36 8.59 -6.76 15.15
N ASN A 37 8.31 -5.68 14.42
CA ASN A 37 9.10 -5.18 13.31
C ASN A 37 9.80 -3.85 13.63
N GLY A 38 9.90 -3.51 14.92
CA GLY A 38 10.64 -2.34 15.41
C GLY A 38 9.88 -1.01 15.37
N TYR A 39 8.56 -1.03 15.16
CA TYR A 39 7.73 0.18 15.22
C TYR A 39 7.10 0.35 16.60
N SER A 40 7.35 1.49 17.24
CA SER A 40 6.58 1.90 18.42
C SER A 40 5.16 2.31 18.03
N TYR A 41 4.30 2.49 19.04
CA TYR A 41 2.95 3.03 18.83
C TYR A 41 2.99 4.42 18.18
N ASP A 42 3.93 5.27 18.59
CA ASP A 42 4.11 6.62 18.05
C ASP A 42 4.66 6.61 16.63
N ASP A 43 5.53 5.64 16.28
CA ASP A 43 5.96 5.47 14.90
C ASP A 43 4.77 5.12 13.99
N VAL A 44 3.92 4.18 14.41
CA VAL A 44 2.74 3.80 13.63
C VAL A 44 1.75 4.95 13.53
N ARG A 45 1.50 5.69 14.62
CA ARG A 45 0.67 6.91 14.60
C ARG A 45 1.21 7.92 13.59
N THR A 46 2.52 8.16 13.60
CA THR A 46 3.19 9.07 12.66
C THR A 46 3.02 8.62 11.21
N ILE A 47 3.16 7.32 10.94
CA ILE A 47 2.96 6.75 9.59
C ILE A 47 1.51 6.93 9.13
N VAL A 48 0.53 6.63 9.98
CA VAL A 48 -0.90 6.76 9.66
C VAL A 48 -1.27 8.22 9.41
N GLN A 49 -0.82 9.15 10.24
CA GLN A 49 -1.05 10.59 10.06
C GLN A 49 -0.38 11.12 8.78
N ALA A 50 0.76 10.56 8.37
CA ALA A 50 1.37 10.91 7.10
C ALA A 50 0.54 10.41 5.90
N TYR A 51 -0.08 9.22 5.98
CA TYR A 51 -1.08 8.78 4.99
C TYR A 51 -2.26 9.73 4.93
N GLU A 52 -2.83 10.11 6.07
CA GLU A 52 -3.92 11.06 6.17
C GLU A 52 -3.56 12.40 5.52
N GLN A 53 -2.41 12.98 5.88
CA GLN A 53 -1.95 14.25 5.33
C GLN A 53 -1.78 14.18 3.81
N VAL A 54 -1.03 13.20 3.31
CA VAL A 54 -0.74 13.10 1.88
C VAL A 54 -2.00 12.77 1.09
N GLY A 55 -2.78 11.77 1.50
CA GLY A 55 -3.98 11.36 0.76
C GLY A 55 -5.07 12.42 0.76
N SER A 56 -5.32 13.08 1.90
CA SER A 56 -6.28 14.18 1.98
C SER A 56 -5.90 15.35 1.07
N SER A 57 -4.60 15.64 0.91
CA SER A 57 -4.14 16.73 0.04
C SER A 57 -4.41 16.50 -1.46
N VAL A 58 -4.68 15.26 -1.87
CA VAL A 58 -4.91 14.87 -3.27
C VAL A 58 -6.25 14.15 -3.49
N GLY A 59 -7.11 14.09 -2.47
CA GLY A 59 -8.44 13.48 -2.54
C GLY A 59 -8.45 11.95 -2.67
N VAL A 60 -7.40 11.27 -2.20
CA VAL A 60 -7.36 9.80 -2.12
C VAL A 60 -7.92 9.36 -0.78
N ASP A 61 -8.74 8.31 -0.78
CA ASP A 61 -9.11 7.61 0.46
C ASP A 61 -7.85 6.96 1.06
N TRP A 62 -7.20 7.71 1.94
CA TRP A 62 -5.95 7.32 2.56
C TRP A 62 -6.11 6.08 3.45
N PHE A 63 -7.32 5.80 3.93
CA PHE A 63 -7.58 4.63 4.77
C PHE A 63 -7.60 3.36 3.92
N LEU A 64 -8.09 3.41 2.68
CA LEU A 64 -7.94 2.31 1.72
C LEU A 64 -6.48 2.08 1.32
N ALA A 65 -5.68 3.15 1.19
CA ALA A 65 -4.24 3.01 0.97
C ALA A 65 -3.55 2.34 2.17
N ILE A 66 -3.95 2.65 3.41
CA ILE A 66 -3.48 1.93 4.60
C ILE A 66 -3.94 0.47 4.59
N ALA A 67 -5.18 0.19 4.20
CA ALA A 67 -5.68 -1.18 4.12
C ALA A 67 -4.90 -2.01 3.10
N GLN A 68 -4.55 -1.42 1.96
CA GLN A 68 -3.65 -2.02 0.99
C GLN A 68 -2.26 -2.26 1.59
N MET A 69 -1.68 -1.25 2.25
CA MET A 69 -0.38 -1.39 2.91
C MET A 69 -0.39 -2.53 3.93
N ALA A 70 -1.44 -2.62 4.74
CA ALA A 70 -1.61 -3.68 5.71
C ALA A 70 -1.76 -5.06 5.05
N HIS A 71 -2.47 -5.15 3.92
CA HIS A 71 -2.57 -6.40 3.15
C HIS A 71 -1.20 -6.85 2.61
N GLU A 72 -0.45 -5.93 2.01
CA GLU A 72 0.82 -6.20 1.34
C GLU A 72 1.96 -6.51 2.31
N THR A 73 1.92 -5.92 3.51
CA THR A 73 3.01 -5.99 4.48
C THR A 73 2.72 -6.91 5.66
N GLY A 74 1.54 -7.55 5.67
CA GLY A 74 1.06 -8.29 6.84
C GLY A 74 0.93 -7.38 8.06
N TYR A 75 0.32 -6.20 7.93
CA TYR A 75 0.14 -5.20 8.98
C TYR A 75 1.48 -4.65 9.53
N LEU A 76 2.38 -4.22 8.65
CA LEU A 76 3.73 -3.72 8.96
C LEU A 76 4.67 -4.75 9.61
N THR A 77 4.46 -6.05 9.39
CA THR A 77 5.31 -7.12 9.97
C THR A 77 6.33 -7.71 9.00
N SER A 78 6.16 -7.47 7.70
CA SER A 78 7.08 -7.98 6.67
C SER A 78 8.47 -7.34 6.75
N TYR A 79 9.48 -8.07 6.30
CA TYR A 79 10.83 -7.55 6.10
C TYR A 79 10.84 -6.26 5.26
N TRP A 80 10.10 -6.23 4.15
CA TRP A 80 10.06 -5.08 3.24
C TRP A 80 9.42 -3.83 3.88
N SER A 81 8.47 -4.00 4.79
CA SER A 81 7.94 -2.88 5.56
C SER A 81 8.87 -2.42 6.68
N ALA A 82 9.83 -3.25 7.13
CA ALA A 82 10.73 -2.89 8.22
C ALA A 82 11.69 -1.76 7.84
N ARG A 83 12.27 -1.09 8.83
CA ARG A 83 13.42 -0.21 8.59
C ARG A 83 14.65 -1.07 8.26
N PRO A 84 15.51 -0.67 7.31
CA PRO A 84 15.48 0.58 6.54
C PRO A 84 14.68 0.54 5.22
N GLN A 85 14.01 -0.57 4.89
CA GLN A 85 13.30 -0.72 3.61
C GLN A 85 12.08 0.20 3.50
N ASN A 86 11.26 0.33 4.54
CA ASN A 86 10.06 1.19 4.58
C ASN A 86 9.15 1.04 3.34
N ASN A 87 9.05 -0.16 2.76
CA ASN A 87 8.28 -0.40 1.55
C ASN A 87 6.83 -0.75 1.90
N PRO A 88 5.85 0.10 1.54
CA PRO A 88 4.49 -0.03 2.03
C PRO A 88 3.65 -1.03 1.25
N ALA A 89 4.03 -1.40 0.03
CA ALA A 89 3.11 -2.08 -0.88
C ALA A 89 3.83 -2.93 -1.93
N GLY A 90 4.94 -3.57 -1.53
CA GLY A 90 5.74 -4.42 -2.42
C GLY A 90 6.27 -3.69 -3.65
N LEU A 91 6.50 -2.36 -3.56
CA LEU A 91 6.90 -1.55 -4.71
C LEU A 91 8.27 -1.99 -5.22
N GLY A 92 8.32 -2.39 -6.49
CA GLY A 92 9.52 -2.91 -7.13
C GLY A 92 9.94 -4.32 -6.67
N VAL A 93 9.15 -5.00 -5.84
CA VAL A 93 9.39 -6.39 -5.42
C VAL A 93 8.87 -7.32 -6.51
N GLU A 94 9.75 -7.71 -7.44
CA GLU A 94 9.40 -8.49 -8.64
C GLU A 94 9.57 -10.00 -8.46
N GLY A 95 9.68 -10.47 -7.21
CA GLY A 95 9.88 -11.89 -6.88
C GLY A 95 11.28 -12.42 -7.21
N GLN A 96 12.20 -11.56 -7.64
CA GLN A 96 13.60 -11.92 -7.88
C GLN A 96 14.30 -12.18 -6.54
N SER A 97 14.82 -13.39 -6.38
CA SER A 97 15.58 -13.81 -5.21
C SER A 97 16.87 -14.54 -5.61
N SER A 98 17.87 -14.50 -4.74
CA SER A 98 19.16 -15.15 -4.96
C SER A 98 19.76 -15.62 -3.64
N SER A 99 20.38 -16.80 -3.63
CA SER A 99 21.12 -17.31 -2.47
C SER A 99 22.47 -16.62 -2.27
N THR A 100 22.99 -15.93 -3.29
CA THR A 100 24.24 -15.16 -3.25
C THR A 100 23.99 -13.70 -3.60
N ASN A 101 24.88 -12.80 -3.15
CA ASN A 101 24.75 -11.37 -3.43
C ASN A 101 24.91 -11.09 -4.93
N PRO A 102 23.88 -10.60 -5.64
CA PRO A 102 24.00 -10.31 -7.08
C PRO A 102 24.87 -9.09 -7.39
N ASN A 103 25.24 -8.31 -6.37
CA ASN A 103 26.05 -7.08 -6.48
C ASN A 103 25.46 -6.08 -7.50
N GLN A 104 24.15 -5.89 -7.45
CA GLN A 104 23.39 -4.97 -8.31
C GLN A 104 22.49 -4.06 -7.47
N PRO A 105 22.15 -2.85 -7.96
CA PRO A 105 21.24 -1.95 -7.26
C PRO A 105 19.87 -2.58 -6.98
N GLY A 106 19.32 -2.28 -5.81
CA GLY A 106 17.99 -2.73 -5.38
C GLY A 106 17.96 -4.13 -4.77
N TRP A 107 19.09 -4.83 -4.68
CA TRP A 107 19.18 -6.11 -3.97
C TRP A 107 19.54 -5.88 -2.50
N VAL A 108 18.73 -6.44 -1.60
CA VAL A 108 18.92 -6.39 -0.15
C VAL A 108 18.85 -7.79 0.44
N PHE A 109 19.62 -8.05 1.48
CA PHE A 109 19.60 -9.35 2.15
C PHE A 109 18.43 -9.44 3.13
N ASN A 110 17.40 -10.20 2.76
CA ASN A 110 16.24 -10.46 3.59
C ASN A 110 16.59 -11.47 4.68
N THR A 111 16.72 -10.99 5.92
CA THR A 111 17.08 -11.82 7.08
C THR A 111 15.96 -12.73 7.54
N GLN A 112 14.69 -12.41 7.27
CA GLN A 112 13.55 -13.28 7.58
C GLN A 112 13.51 -14.52 6.67
N ARG A 113 14.02 -14.40 5.43
CA ARG A 113 14.02 -15.47 4.42
C ARG A 113 15.40 -16.04 4.10
N ASN A 114 16.46 -15.47 4.66
CA ASN A 114 17.85 -15.86 4.44
C ASN A 114 18.23 -15.88 2.94
N MET A 115 17.83 -14.84 2.19
CA MET A 115 18.11 -14.71 0.75
C MET A 115 18.20 -13.24 0.34
N TRP A 116 18.92 -12.96 -0.74
CA TRP A 116 18.88 -11.66 -1.40
C TRP A 116 17.57 -11.52 -2.15
N GLU A 117 16.91 -10.39 -2.00
CA GLU A 117 15.67 -10.06 -2.70
C GLU A 117 15.80 -8.70 -3.37
N LYS A 118 15.17 -8.53 -4.53
CA LYS A 118 15.13 -7.25 -5.23
C LYS A 118 13.86 -6.48 -4.90
N GLY A 119 14.00 -5.20 -4.59
CA GLY A 119 12.88 -4.31 -4.32
C GLY A 119 13.33 -2.88 -4.03
N LEU A 120 12.37 -1.99 -3.79
CA LEU A 120 12.66 -0.60 -3.43
C LEU A 120 12.73 -0.44 -1.91
N SER A 121 13.73 0.32 -1.47
CA SER A 121 13.81 0.86 -0.11
C SER A 121 13.57 2.37 -0.17
N PHE A 122 12.79 2.90 0.77
CA PHE A 122 12.46 4.31 0.86
C PHE A 122 13.15 4.94 2.07
N PRO A 123 13.88 6.07 1.90
CA PRO A 123 14.58 6.73 3.00
C PRO A 123 13.66 7.09 4.17
N THR A 124 12.47 7.61 3.87
CA THR A 124 11.49 8.01 4.88
C THR A 124 10.08 7.51 4.56
N TRP A 125 9.26 7.31 5.59
CA TRP A 125 7.84 7.04 5.40
C TRP A 125 7.11 8.24 4.81
N ARG A 126 7.28 9.40 5.46
CA ARG A 126 6.51 10.62 5.18
C ARG A 126 6.81 11.21 3.80
N ASP A 127 8.09 11.32 3.46
CA ASP A 127 8.49 12.07 2.27
C ASP A 127 8.75 11.16 1.07
N ASP A 128 8.92 9.86 1.25
CA ASP A 128 9.25 8.95 0.14
C ASP A 128 8.24 7.82 -0.04
N ALA A 129 8.09 6.94 0.95
CA ALA A 129 7.29 5.72 0.85
C ALA A 129 5.81 6.01 0.59
N ILE A 130 5.22 6.88 1.40
CA ILE A 130 3.78 7.21 1.33
C ILE A 130 3.46 7.98 0.04
N PRO A 131 4.24 9.02 -0.34
CA PRO A 131 4.09 9.66 -1.65
C PRO A 131 4.23 8.69 -2.83
N ALA A 132 5.17 7.74 -2.77
CA ALA A 132 5.34 6.74 -3.82
C ALA A 132 4.12 5.80 -3.92
N HIS A 133 3.56 5.38 -2.78
CA HIS A 133 2.38 4.54 -2.74
C HIS A 133 1.13 5.26 -3.27
N ILE A 134 0.80 6.42 -2.68
CA ILE A 134 -0.40 7.19 -3.05
C ILE A 134 -0.30 7.69 -4.49
N GLY A 135 0.88 8.15 -4.92
CA GLY A 135 1.10 8.56 -6.31
C GLY A 135 0.91 7.41 -7.30
N ARG A 136 1.27 6.18 -6.93
CA ARG A 136 1.02 5.00 -7.79
C ARG A 136 -0.46 4.63 -7.84
N LEU A 137 -1.18 4.75 -6.73
CA LEU A 137 -2.65 4.58 -6.72
C LEU A 137 -3.34 5.61 -7.62
N LEU A 138 -2.93 6.88 -7.53
CA LEU A 138 -3.40 7.93 -8.44
C LEU A 138 -3.08 7.60 -9.91
N ALA A 139 -1.89 7.06 -10.19
CA ALA A 139 -1.50 6.70 -11.56
C ALA A 139 -2.43 5.63 -12.16
N TYR A 140 -2.88 4.67 -11.34
CA TYR A 140 -3.87 3.67 -11.73
C TYR A 140 -5.29 4.25 -11.86
N ALA A 141 -5.65 5.19 -10.98
CA ALA A 141 -7.00 5.75 -10.91
C ALA A 141 -7.28 6.82 -11.97
N LEU A 142 -6.27 7.57 -12.41
CA LEU A 142 -6.42 8.74 -13.26
C LEU A 142 -5.57 8.68 -14.52
N ARG A 143 -6.18 9.11 -15.62
CA ARG A 143 -5.46 9.58 -16.81
C ARG A 143 -4.93 11.00 -16.58
N ASP A 144 -3.97 11.42 -17.40
CA ASP A 144 -3.33 12.74 -17.25
C ASP A 144 -4.27 13.92 -17.53
N ASP A 145 -5.34 13.73 -18.32
CA ASP A 145 -6.40 14.73 -18.56
C ASP A 145 -7.31 14.92 -17.34
N GLN A 146 -7.36 13.95 -16.43
CA GLN A 146 -8.23 13.96 -15.25
C GLN A 146 -7.53 14.47 -13.99
N ALA A 147 -6.20 14.39 -13.94
CA ALA A 147 -5.42 14.70 -12.75
C ALA A 147 -5.18 16.21 -12.56
N SER A 148 -5.39 16.68 -11.32
CA SER A 148 -5.00 18.03 -10.90
C SER A 148 -3.47 18.20 -10.90
N PRO A 149 -2.95 19.44 -10.88
CA PRO A 149 -1.50 19.68 -10.79
C PRO A 149 -0.83 18.99 -9.59
N ALA A 150 -1.48 19.00 -8.42
CA ALA A 150 -0.97 18.33 -7.22
C ALA A 150 -0.92 16.80 -7.39
N GLN A 151 -1.97 16.22 -7.98
CA GLN A 151 -2.02 14.79 -8.29
C GLN A 151 -0.93 14.41 -9.32
N LYS A 152 -0.73 15.21 -10.37
CA LYS A 152 0.34 15.00 -11.36
C LYS A 152 1.73 15.00 -10.73
N ALA A 153 2.00 15.93 -9.82
CA ALA A 153 3.28 15.97 -9.10
C ALA A 153 3.51 14.70 -8.27
N LEU A 154 2.49 14.22 -7.56
CA LEU A 154 2.59 13.01 -6.74
C LEU A 154 2.74 11.74 -7.61
N ILE A 155 2.00 11.66 -8.72
CA ILE A 155 2.17 10.60 -9.73
C ILE A 155 3.60 10.61 -10.27
N ALA A 156 4.12 11.77 -10.70
CA ALA A 156 5.47 11.87 -11.25
C ALA A 156 6.52 11.39 -10.25
N LYS A 157 6.39 11.76 -8.97
CA LYS A 157 7.26 11.28 -7.89
C LYS A 157 7.20 9.75 -7.75
N ALA A 158 6.01 9.15 -7.71
CA ALA A 158 5.86 7.70 -7.62
C ALA A 158 6.46 6.96 -8.84
N LEU A 159 6.27 7.51 -10.04
CA LEU A 159 6.76 6.89 -11.27
C LEU A 159 8.27 7.05 -11.46
N ALA A 160 8.90 8.06 -10.83
CA ALA A 160 10.36 8.18 -10.75
C ALA A 160 10.99 7.03 -9.95
N TYR A 161 10.30 6.54 -8.90
CA TYR A 161 10.74 5.34 -8.17
C TYR A 161 10.51 4.05 -8.97
N ARG A 162 9.34 3.91 -9.58
CA ARG A 162 9.01 2.76 -10.45
C ARG A 162 8.08 3.18 -11.56
N ALA A 163 8.56 3.15 -12.79
CA ALA A 163 7.74 3.42 -13.96
C ALA A 163 6.50 2.50 -14.00
N LEU A 164 5.39 3.04 -14.51
CA LEU A 164 4.15 2.32 -14.77
C LEU A 164 3.90 2.41 -16.29
N PRO A 165 3.70 1.27 -16.99
CA PRO A 165 3.33 1.29 -18.40
C PRO A 165 2.14 2.23 -18.67
N THR A 166 2.22 2.98 -19.77
CA THR A 166 1.21 4.01 -20.11
C THR A 166 -0.19 3.42 -20.29
N ASN A 167 -0.30 2.18 -20.77
CA ASN A 167 -1.56 1.45 -20.90
C ASN A 167 -2.19 1.04 -19.55
N LEU A 168 -1.48 1.22 -18.42
CA LEU A 168 -2.01 1.02 -17.08
C LEU A 168 -2.40 2.34 -16.39
N ARG A 169 -2.33 3.48 -17.08
CA ARG A 169 -2.78 4.76 -16.54
C ARG A 169 -4.30 4.87 -16.59
N GLY A 170 -4.92 5.20 -15.46
CA GLY A 170 -6.37 5.44 -15.37
C GLY A 170 -7.27 4.21 -15.59
N VAL A 171 -6.72 2.99 -15.58
CA VAL A 171 -7.48 1.75 -15.85
C VAL A 171 -8.14 1.15 -14.62
N ALA A 172 -7.85 1.66 -13.42
CA ALA A 172 -8.39 1.14 -12.16
C ALA A 172 -8.84 2.29 -11.23
N PRO A 173 -9.99 2.92 -11.49
CA PRO A 173 -10.55 3.97 -10.63
C PRO A 173 -11.01 3.49 -9.26
N THR A 174 -11.18 2.17 -9.08
CA THR A 174 -11.68 1.53 -7.86
C THR A 174 -10.70 0.48 -7.32
N ILE A 175 -10.88 0.10 -6.06
CA ILE A 175 -10.02 -0.89 -5.38
C ILE A 175 -10.10 -2.26 -6.04
N VAL A 176 -11.29 -2.73 -6.42
CA VAL A 176 -11.43 -3.98 -7.18
C VAL A 176 -10.86 -3.83 -8.59
N GLY A 177 -10.86 -2.63 -9.15
CA GLY A 177 -10.16 -2.31 -10.40
C GLY A 177 -8.67 -2.66 -10.38
N LEU A 178 -8.02 -2.70 -9.21
CA LEU A 178 -6.60 -3.10 -9.09
C LEU A 178 -6.35 -4.59 -9.35
N ASN A 179 -7.40 -5.43 -9.40
CA ASN A 179 -7.29 -6.86 -9.66
C ASN A 179 -6.54 -7.15 -10.98
N GLY A 180 -5.54 -8.03 -10.90
CA GLY A 180 -4.67 -8.40 -12.03
C GLY A 180 -3.77 -7.28 -12.56
N ARG A 181 -3.75 -6.10 -11.91
CA ARG A 181 -2.99 -4.92 -12.34
C ARG A 181 -1.94 -4.50 -11.34
N TRP A 182 -2.31 -4.41 -10.06
CA TRP A 182 -1.34 -4.17 -8.98
C TRP A 182 -0.55 -5.44 -8.67
N ALA A 183 -1.26 -6.55 -8.47
CA ALA A 183 -0.70 -7.88 -8.24
C ALA A 183 -1.30 -8.88 -9.24
N PHE A 184 -0.43 -9.59 -9.97
CA PHE A 184 -0.82 -10.65 -10.92
C PHE A 184 -0.71 -12.03 -10.27
N PRO A 185 -1.65 -12.99 -10.51
CA PRO A 185 -2.87 -12.92 -11.32
C PRO A 185 -4.12 -12.47 -10.54
N GLY A 186 -3.96 -11.77 -9.41
CA GLY A 186 -4.95 -11.64 -8.33
C GLY A 186 -6.36 -11.20 -8.77
N THR A 187 -7.29 -12.15 -8.86
CA THR A 187 -8.72 -11.91 -9.17
C THR A 187 -9.53 -11.45 -7.97
N THR A 188 -8.98 -11.58 -6.75
CA THR A 188 -9.64 -11.21 -5.49
C THR A 188 -8.82 -10.19 -4.68
N TYR A 189 -7.86 -9.53 -5.31
CA TYR A 189 -6.90 -8.66 -4.63
C TYR A 189 -7.59 -7.46 -3.94
N GLY A 190 -8.41 -6.71 -4.69
CA GLY A 190 -9.19 -5.60 -4.17
C GLY A 190 -10.19 -6.03 -3.10
N GLN A 191 -10.81 -7.22 -3.23
CA GLN A 191 -11.68 -7.76 -2.18
C GLN A 191 -10.91 -7.95 -0.87
N ARG A 192 -9.67 -8.47 -0.91
CA ARG A 192 -8.84 -8.61 0.29
C ARG A 192 -8.49 -7.28 0.93
N ILE A 193 -8.23 -6.24 0.12
CA ILE A 193 -8.03 -4.87 0.64
C ILE A 193 -9.27 -4.39 1.37
N LEU A 194 -10.46 -4.56 0.77
CA LEU A 194 -11.72 -4.14 1.39
C LEU A 194 -11.99 -4.92 2.69
N ASP A 195 -11.67 -6.22 2.73
CA ASP A 195 -11.75 -7.01 3.96
C ASP A 195 -10.78 -6.50 5.05
N VAL A 196 -9.56 -6.11 4.66
CA VAL A 196 -8.60 -5.51 5.60
C VAL A 196 -9.10 -4.15 6.09
N MET A 197 -9.67 -3.31 5.22
CA MET A 197 -10.29 -2.04 5.61
C MET A 197 -11.40 -2.26 6.65
N MET A 198 -12.29 -3.23 6.45
CA MET A 198 -13.31 -3.57 7.45
C MET A 198 -12.69 -4.02 8.79
N ARG A 199 -11.62 -4.82 8.76
CA ARG A 199 -10.91 -5.26 9.98
C ARG A 199 -10.23 -4.09 10.70
N LEU A 200 -9.70 -3.11 9.98
CA LEU A 200 -9.10 -1.91 10.59
C LEU A 200 -10.15 -1.09 11.35
N ARG A 201 -11.40 -1.07 10.87
CA ARG A 201 -12.52 -0.34 11.50
C ARG A 201 -13.13 -1.06 12.70
N GLN A 202 -13.04 -2.38 12.77
CA GLN A 202 -13.67 -3.14 13.84
C GLN A 202 -13.01 -2.87 15.20
N LEU A 203 -13.83 -2.73 16.24
CA LEU A 203 -13.35 -2.83 17.62
C LEU A 203 -13.16 -4.32 17.97
N PRO A 204 -12.12 -4.70 18.76
CA PRO A 204 -11.99 -6.05 19.27
C PRO A 204 -13.18 -6.44 20.14
#